data_AF-A0A521GAY0-F1
#
_entry.id   AF-A0A521GAY0-F1
#
_cell.length_a   1.000
_cell.length_b   1.000
_cell.length_c   1.000
_cell.angle_alpha   90.00
_cell.angle_beta   90.00
_cell.angle_gamma   90.00
#
_symmetry.space_group_name_H-M   'P 1'
#
loop_
_entity.id
_entity.type
_entity.pdbx_description
1 polymer ?
#
loop_
_entity_poly.entity_id
_entity_poly.type
_entity_poly.pdbx_seq_one_letter_code
_entity_poly.pdbx_strand_id
1 'polypeptide(L)' 'MESAKLLTTAYQTTTTATPSTARRKANGAATASLLIQIASEMLATSPTLRKKLGVTLTDLAAAEKVGKALTRKGSAN' A
#
# COMPACT_ATOMS: atom_id res chain seq x y z
N MET A 1 -20.73 -33.90 -7.14
CA MET A 1 -20.74 -32.69 -6.30
C MET A 1 -19.40 -32.58 -5.59
N GLU A 2 -18.94 -31.34 -5.47
CA GLU A 2 -17.94 -30.88 -4.51
C GLU A 2 -16.49 -31.39 -4.64
N SER A 3 -15.61 -30.50 -5.08
CA SER A 3 -14.46 -30.10 -4.25
C SER A 3 -13.70 -28.96 -4.91
N ALA A 4 -14.14 -27.73 -4.62
CA ALA A 4 -13.31 -26.54 -4.78
C ALA A 4 -12.13 -26.63 -3.79
N LYS A 5 -11.07 -27.33 -4.19
CA LYS A 5 -9.81 -27.36 -3.44
C LYS A 5 -9.10 -26.02 -3.63
N LEU A 6 -9.43 -25.12 -2.71
CA LEU A 6 -8.51 -24.22 -2.01
C LEU A 6 -7.40 -23.64 -2.91
N LEU A 7 -7.67 -22.48 -3.53
CA LEU A 7 -6.60 -21.58 -3.96
C LEU A 7 -5.89 -21.09 -2.70
N THR A 8 -4.83 -21.80 -2.32
CA THR A 8 -3.83 -21.30 -1.38
C THR A 8 -3.06 -20.18 -2.08
N THR A 9 -3.48 -18.93 -1.85
CA THR A 9 -2.65 -17.77 -2.16
C THR A 9 -1.49 -17.77 -1.17
N ALA A 10 -0.42 -18.47 -1.55
CA ALA A 10 0.86 -18.34 -0.91
C ALA A 10 1.37 -16.92 -1.15
N TYR A 11 1.36 -16.09 -0.11
CA TYR A 11 2.05 -14.81 -0.11
C TYR A 11 3.55 -15.11 -0.12
N GLN A 12 4.16 -15.16 -1.31
CA GLN A 12 5.61 -15.25 -1.45
C GLN A 12 6.24 -13.92 -1.00
N THR A 13 6.57 -13.81 0.28
CA THR A 13 7.57 -12.86 0.75
C THR A 13 8.95 -13.40 0.40
N THR A 14 9.47 -13.04 -0.77
CA THR A 14 10.87 -13.26 -1.12
C THR A 14 11.74 -12.28 -0.33
N THR A 15 12.15 -12.69 0.87
CA THR A 15 13.24 -12.03 1.60
C THR A 15 14.56 -12.37 0.91
N THR A 16 14.91 -11.59 -0.11
CA THR A 16 16.28 -11.55 -0.64
C THR A 16 17.05 -10.49 0.16
N ALA A 17 17.82 -10.96 1.15
CA ALA A 17 18.83 -10.14 1.80
C ALA A 17 19.87 -9.75 0.75
N THR A 18 19.75 -8.53 0.22
CA THR A 18 20.73 -7.94 -0.70
C THR A 18 21.73 -7.10 0.09
N PRO A 19 23.02 -7.14 -0.28
CA PRO A 19 24.07 -6.39 0.40
C PRO A 19 23.79 -4.88 0.29
N SER A 20 24.09 -4.17 1.38
CA SER A 20 23.97 -2.71 1.53
C SER A 20 24.79 -1.98 0.47
N THR A 21 24.22 -1.86 -0.72
CA THR A 21 24.75 -1.10 -1.84
C THR A 21 24.00 0.22 -1.83
N ALA A 22 24.77 1.30 -1.67
CA ALA A 22 24.38 2.72 -1.75
C ALA A 22 22.87 2.97 -1.85
N ARG A 23 22.25 3.53 -0.79
CA ARG A 23 20.89 4.10 -0.83
C ARG A 23 20.79 5.02 -2.05
N ARG A 24 20.37 4.49 -3.20
CA ARG A 24 19.90 5.28 -4.31
C ARG A 24 18.80 6.15 -3.71
N LYS A 25 18.81 7.46 -4.00
CA LYS A 25 17.65 8.34 -3.79
C LYS A 25 16.49 7.76 -4.62
N ALA A 26 15.90 6.66 -4.15
CA ALA A 26 14.61 6.22 -4.62
C ALA A 26 13.65 7.34 -4.27
N ASN A 27 12.76 7.70 -5.19
CA ASN A 27 11.74 8.72 -4.99
C ASN A 27 10.76 8.25 -3.91
N GLY A 28 11.20 8.23 -2.64
CA GLY A 28 10.46 7.63 -1.53
C GLY A 28 9.11 8.30 -1.34
N ALA A 29 9.01 9.59 -1.67
CA ALA A 29 7.75 10.32 -1.70
C ALA A 29 6.78 9.81 -2.80
N ALA A 30 7.29 9.53 -3.99
CA ALA A 30 6.48 8.98 -5.09
C ALA A 30 6.04 7.54 -4.78
N THR A 31 6.97 6.70 -4.29
CA THR A 31 6.66 5.33 -3.87
C THR A 31 5.65 5.31 -2.73
N ALA A 32 5.82 6.16 -1.71
CA ALA A 32 4.87 6.26 -0.61
C ALA A 32 3.49 6.73 -1.09
N SER A 33 3.42 7.71 -1.99
CA SER A 33 2.14 8.13 -2.58
C SER A 33 1.45 6.99 -3.34
N LEU A 34 2.20 6.20 -4.11
CA LEU A 34 1.65 5.06 -4.84
C LEU A 34 1.10 4.00 -3.88
N LEU A 35 1.84 3.67 -2.83
CA LEU A 35 1.40 2.71 -1.81
C LEU A 35 0.12 3.17 -1.09
N ILE A 36 0.04 4.47 -0.77
CA ILE A 36 -1.16 5.07 -0.16
C ILE A 36 -2.36 4.93 -1.10
N GLN A 37 -2.18 5.20 -2.40
CA GLN A 37 -3.24 5.08 -3.39
C GLN A 37 -3.76 3.64 -3.47
N ILE A 38 -2.87 2.66 -3.63
CA ILE A 38 -3.22 1.24 -3.71
C ILE A 38 -3.96 0.80 -2.44
N ALA A 39 -3.42 1.13 -1.26
CA ALA A 39 -4.05 0.77 0.01
C ALA A 39 -5.43 1.41 0.16
N SER A 40 -5.58 2.67 -0.24
CA SER A 40 -6.87 3.37 -0.20
C SER A 40 -7.90 2.71 -1.11
N GLU A 41 -7.49 2.26 -2.29
CA GLU A 41 -8.36 1.57 -3.25
C GLU A 41 -8.76 0.16 -2.78
N MET A 42 -7.82 -0.60 -2.20
CA MET A 42 -8.10 -1.90 -1.57
C MET A 42 -9.09 -1.77 -0.40
N LEU A 43 -8.96 -0.71 0.40
CA LEU A 43 -9.86 -0.46 1.52
C LEU A 43 -11.20 0.11 1.05
N ALA A 44 -11.23 0.93 0.00
CA ALA A 44 -12.47 1.42 -0.60
C ALA A 44 -13.32 0.26 -1.15
N THR A 45 -12.68 -0.70 -1.81
CA THR A 45 -13.33 -1.88 -2.40
C THR A 45 -13.70 -2.96 -1.38
N SER A 46 -13.05 -3.02 -0.21
CA SER A 46 -13.32 -4.02 0.82
C SER A 46 -13.84 -3.43 2.15
N PRO A 47 -15.17 -3.32 2.34
CA PRO A 47 -15.78 -2.89 3.59
C PRO A 47 -15.40 -3.79 4.78
N THR A 48 -15.23 -5.08 4.55
CA THR A 48 -14.85 -6.06 5.58
C THR A 48 -13.43 -5.79 6.09
N LEU A 49 -12.48 -5.53 5.17
CA LEU A 49 -11.10 -5.24 5.54
C LEU A 49 -11.01 -3.92 6.32
N ARG A 50 -11.75 -2.89 5.90
CA ARG A 50 -11.86 -1.63 6.66
C ARG A 50 -12.35 -1.85 8.09
N LYS A 51 -13.44 -2.62 8.25
CA LYS A 51 -13.98 -2.94 9.57
C LYS A 51 -12.97 -3.69 10.45
N LYS A 52 -12.25 -4.67 9.87
CA LYS A 52 -11.22 -5.43 10.59
C LYS A 52 -10.05 -4.55 11.06
N LEU A 53 -9.68 -3.55 10.27
CA LEU A 53 -8.59 -2.62 10.59
C LEU A 53 -9.04 -1.38 11.38
N GLY A 54 -10.34 -1.24 11.67
CA GLY A 54 -10.88 -0.04 12.33
C GLY A 54 -10.74 1.24 11.52
N VAL A 55 -10.61 1.13 10.19
CA VAL A 55 -10.40 2.27 9.28
C VAL A 55 -11.74 2.84 8.82
N THR A 56 -11.91 4.15 9.00
CA THR A 56 -13.10 4.89 8.58
C THR A 56 -12.92 5.53 7.20
N LEU A 57 -14.02 6.04 6.62
CA LEU A 57 -13.95 6.83 5.38
C LEU A 57 -13.15 8.13 5.57
N THR A 58 -13.16 8.69 6.78
CA THR A 58 -12.38 9.87 7.14
C THR A 58 -10.88 9.59 7.08
N ASP A 59 -10.45 8.42 7.55
CA ASP A 59 -9.05 7.99 7.50
C ASP A 59 -8.56 7.82 6.06
N LEU A 60 -9.43 7.30 5.17
CA LEU A 60 -9.12 7.20 3.73
C LEU A 60 -8.95 8.59 3.09
N ALA A 61 -9.81 9.54 3.40
CA ALA A 61 -9.69 10.91 2.91
C ALA A 61 -8.41 11.60 3.43
N ALA A 62 -8.06 11.35 4.70
CA ALA A 62 -6.81 11.84 5.28
C ALA A 62 -5.57 11.23 4.59
N ALA A 63 -5.60 9.92 4.31
CA ALA A 63 -4.54 9.23 3.58
C ALA A 63 -4.34 9.81 2.18
N GLU A 64 -5.43 10.08 1.44
CA GLU A 64 -5.35 10.68 0.10
C GLU A 64 -4.71 12.09 0.14
N LYS A 65 -5.04 12.90 1.16
CA LYS A 65 -4.42 14.22 1.38
C LYS A 65 -2.91 14.09 1.63
N VAL A 66 -2.48 13.09 2.40
CA VAL A 66 -1.06 12.80 2.64
C VAL A 66 -0.37 12.38 1.36
N GLY A 67 -0.95 11.46 0.57
CA GLY A 67 -0.41 11.07 -0.73
C GLY A 67 -0.17 12.27 -1.65
N LYS A 68 -1.18 13.15 -1.79
CA LYS A 68 -1.06 14.41 -2.55
C LYS A 68 -0.03 15.38 -1.99
N ALA A 69 0.19 15.40 -0.67
CA ALA A 69 1.23 16.22 -0.07
C ALA A 69 2.63 15.67 -0.35
N LEU A 70 2.79 14.34 -0.35
CA LEU A 70 4.05 13.66 -0.65
C LEU A 70 4.46 13.87 -2.10
N THR A 71 3.54 13.81 -3.06
CA THR A 71 3.87 14.10 -4.48
C THR A 71 4.33 15.53 -4.67
N ARG A 72 3.64 16.51 -4.05
CA ARG A 72 4.05 17.93 -4.11
C ARG A 72 5.40 18.18 -3.46
N LYS A 73 5.66 17.60 -2.29
CA LYS A 73 6.91 17.79 -1.54
C LYS A 73 8.09 17.04 -2.19
N GLY A 74 7.83 15.89 -2.78
CA GLY A 74 8.82 15.11 -3.53
C GLY A 74 9.26 15.74 -4.85
N SER A 75 8.44 16.64 -5.42
CA SER A 75 8.76 17.39 -6.64
C SER A 75 9.58 18.66 -6.38
N ALA A 76 9.78 19.06 -5.12
CA ALA A 76 10.39 20.33 -4.73
C ALA A 76 11.86 20.20 -4.26
N ASN A 77 12.59 19.16 -4.68
CA ASN A 77 13.92 18.85 -4.19
C ASN A 77 14.88 18.40 -5.29
#